data_AF-A0A165EVT3-F1
#
_entry.id   AF-A0A165EVT3-F1
#
_cell.length_a   1.000
_cell.length_b   1.000
_cell.length_c   1.000
_cell.angle_alpha   90.00
_cell.angle_beta   90.00
_cell.angle_gamma   90.00
#
_symmetry.space_group_name_H-M   'P 1'
#
loop_
_entity.id
_entity.type
_entity.pdbx_description
1 polymer ?
#
loop_
_entity_poly.entity_id
_entity_poly.type
_entity_poly.pdbx_seq_one_letter_code
_entity_poly.pdbx_strand_id
1 'polypeptide(L)'
;MKREEANELLKTYGLRPVEVHTTETIAAGSQELLHFSDCLKNYYTKFPTKNWNFPKIHTHKHAFADILAKGVTRNYSTKPNEKKHGPIKTSYLLRSNKKDVANHIRLK
;
A
#
# COMPACT_ATOMS: atom_id res chain seq x y z
N MET A 1 10.68 -15.41 20.35
CA MET A 1 10.73 -15.25 18.88
C MET A 1 11.67 -14.10 18.57
N LYS A 2 12.76 -14.34 17.85
CA LYS A 2 13.73 -13.28 17.55
C LYS A 2 13.13 -12.32 16.50
N ARG A 3 13.52 -11.04 16.55
CA ARG A 3 13.03 -9.98 15.64
C ARG A 3 13.14 -10.35 14.17
N GLU A 4 14.17 -11.11 13.81
CA GLU A 4 14.41 -11.57 12.44
C GLU A 4 13.43 -12.66 12.00
N GLU A 5 13.18 -13.68 12.83
CA GLU A 5 12.18 -14.73 12.54
C GLU A 5 10.77 -14.15 12.36
N ALA A 6 10.39 -13.15 13.17
CA ALA A 6 9.10 -12.49 13.04
C ALA A 6 8.99 -11.70 11.73
N ASN A 7 10.05 -11.02 11.31
CA ASN A 7 10.09 -10.26 10.06
C ASN A 7 10.07 -11.19 8.83
N GLU A 8 10.69 -12.35 8.92
CA GLU A 8 10.72 -13.36 7.86
C GLU A 8 9.35 -14.04 7.68
N LEU A 9 8.66 -14.29 8.79
CA LEU A 9 7.25 -14.71 8.78
C LEU A 9 6.33 -13.60 8.22
N LEU A 10 6.55 -12.34 8.58
CA LEU A 10 5.73 -11.23 8.06
C LEU A 10 5.89 -11.04 6.54
N LYS A 11 7.12 -11.17 6.03
CA LYS A 11 7.42 -11.16 4.58
C LYS A 11 6.70 -12.27 3.82
N THR A 12 6.67 -13.49 4.37
CA THR A 12 5.98 -14.64 3.75
C THR A 12 4.46 -14.50 3.71
N TYR A 13 3.84 -13.81 4.68
CA TYR A 13 2.41 -13.47 4.64
C TYR A 13 2.08 -12.22 3.81
N GLY A 14 3.06 -11.63 3.13
CA GLY A 14 2.88 -10.42 2.33
C GLY A 14 2.53 -9.19 3.14
N LEU A 15 2.56 -9.27 4.48
CA LEU A 15 2.40 -8.15 5.39
C LEU A 15 3.73 -7.39 5.36
N ARG A 16 3.73 -6.15 4.88
CA ARG A 16 4.88 -5.25 5.07
C ARG A 16 4.59 -4.36 6.27
N PRO A 17 5.13 -4.67 7.46
CA PRO A 17 5.08 -3.75 8.57
C PRO A 17 5.81 -2.49 8.14
N VAL A 18 5.28 -1.33 8.49
CA VAL A 18 6.05 -0.09 8.42
C VAL A 18 7.21 -0.29 9.41
N GLU A 19 8.45 -0.29 8.91
CA GLU A 19 9.61 -0.46 9.77
C GLU A 19 9.76 0.76 10.68
N VAL A 20 10.35 0.54 11.87
CA VAL A 20 10.71 1.64 12.75
C VAL A 20 11.85 2.40 12.08
N HIS A 21 11.54 3.51 11.43
CA HIS A 21 12.53 4.42 10.88
C HIS A 21 13.09 5.30 11.98
N THR A 22 14.41 5.43 12.04
CA THR A 22 15.05 6.45 12.88
C THR A 22 14.85 7.82 12.26
N THR A 23 15.04 8.88 13.05
CA THR A 23 15.02 10.26 12.56
C THR A 23 15.95 10.47 11.36
N GLU A 24 17.13 9.81 11.39
CA GLU A 24 18.09 9.80 10.28
C GLU A 24 17.52 9.18 9.01
N THR A 25 16.85 8.03 9.11
CA THR A 25 16.24 7.36 7.94
C THR A 25 15.09 8.19 7.36
N ILE A 26 14.29 8.83 8.21
CA ILE A 26 13.21 9.73 7.76
C ILE A 26 13.78 10.95 7.06
N ALA A 27 14.85 11.55 7.59
CA ALA A 27 15.52 12.69 6.98
C ALA A 27 16.13 12.32 5.62
N ALA A 28 16.87 11.21 5.54
CA ALA A 28 17.44 10.72 4.29
C ALA A 28 16.35 10.41 3.26
N GLY A 29 15.29 9.72 3.67
CA GLY A 29 14.16 9.43 2.79
C GLY A 29 13.43 10.69 2.30
N SER A 30 13.32 11.71 3.14
CA SER A 30 12.72 13.00 2.76
C SER A 30 13.59 13.75 1.75
N GLN A 31 14.92 13.68 1.85
CA GLN A 31 15.83 14.22 0.85
C GLN A 31 15.72 13.47 -0.49
N GLU A 32 15.68 12.14 -0.47
CA GLU A 32 15.49 11.34 -1.67
C GLU A 32 14.15 11.62 -2.35
N LEU A 33 13.09 11.93 -1.59
CA LEU A 33 11.81 12.33 -2.16
C LEU A 33 11.90 13.64 -2.94
N LEU A 34 12.71 14.60 -2.48
CA LEU A 34 12.97 15.84 -3.21
C LEU A 34 13.72 15.56 -4.52
N HIS A 35 14.76 14.71 -4.46
CA HIS A 35 15.50 14.30 -5.65
C HIS A 35 14.59 13.59 -6.66
N PHE A 36 13.74 12.67 -6.21
CA PHE A 36 12.72 12.02 -7.04
C PHE A 36 11.76 13.03 -7.69
N SER A 37 11.30 14.03 -6.94
CA SER A 37 10.44 15.10 -7.45
C SER A 37 11.13 15.89 -8.58
N ASP A 38 12.42 16.17 -8.46
CA ASP A 38 13.17 16.86 -9.50
C ASP A 38 13.43 15.99 -10.73
N CYS A 39 13.74 14.69 -10.54
CA CYS A 39 13.77 13.72 -11.64
C CYS A 39 12.43 13.65 -12.37
N LEU A 40 11.30 13.71 -11.64
CA LEU A 40 9.97 13.68 -12.22
C LEU A 40 9.69 14.94 -13.06
N LYS A 41 10.09 16.13 -12.60
CA LYS A 41 10.00 17.37 -13.40
C LYS A 41 10.81 17.26 -14.69
N ASN A 42 12.04 16.75 -14.62
CA ASN A 42 12.87 16.50 -15.80
C ASN A 42 12.28 15.44 -16.74
N TYR A 43 11.51 14.49 -16.21
CA TYR A 43 10.81 13.51 -17.02
C TYR A 43 9.60 14.13 -17.73
N TYR A 44 8.85 15.02 -17.06
CA TYR A 44 7.75 15.76 -17.68
C TYR A 44 8.20 16.58 -18.89
N THR A 45 9.37 17.22 -18.82
CA THR A 45 9.90 17.99 -19.97
C THR A 45 10.23 17.09 -21.15
N LYS A 46 10.69 15.85 -20.90
CA LYS A 46 10.98 14.85 -21.94
C LYS A 46 9.73 14.19 -22.51
N PHE A 47 8.66 14.04 -21.71
CA PHE A 47 7.44 13.33 -22.08
C PHE A 47 6.17 14.12 -21.69
N PRO A 48 5.86 15.23 -22.38
CA PRO A 48 4.79 16.15 -22.00
C PRO A 48 3.38 15.56 -22.13
N THR A 49 3.20 14.50 -22.92
CA THR A 49 1.91 13.85 -23.13
C THR A 49 1.51 12.92 -21.98
N LYS A 50 2.45 12.56 -21.10
CA LYS A 50 2.18 11.63 -20.00
C LYS A 50 1.79 12.38 -18.74
N ASN A 51 0.54 12.19 -18.33
CA ASN A 51 0.04 12.72 -17.07
C ASN A 51 0.50 11.85 -15.88
N TRP A 52 1.39 12.37 -15.03
CA TRP A 52 1.81 11.68 -13.81
C TRP A 52 0.95 11.99 -12.59
N ASN A 53 -0.16 12.74 -12.74
CA ASN A 53 -1.13 12.98 -11.67
C ASN A 53 -2.05 11.75 -11.45
N PHE A 54 -1.49 10.66 -10.94
CA PHE A 54 -2.25 9.47 -10.53
C PHE A 54 -2.02 9.14 -9.05
N PRO A 55 -2.96 8.45 -8.39
CA PRO A 55 -2.94 8.27 -6.93
C PRO A 55 -1.63 7.72 -6.34
N LYS A 56 -0.94 6.84 -7.09
CA LYS A 56 0.31 6.22 -6.61
C LYS A 56 1.45 7.23 -6.46
N ILE A 57 1.50 8.31 -7.25
CA ILE A 57 2.57 9.30 -7.10
C ILE A 57 2.42 10.13 -5.83
N HIS A 58 1.17 10.42 -5.46
CA HIS A 58 0.83 11.10 -4.21
C HIS A 58 1.14 10.25 -2.98
N THR A 59 1.19 8.92 -3.14
CA THR A 59 1.59 8.02 -2.05
C THR A 59 3.01 8.34 -1.57
N HIS A 60 3.95 8.57 -2.49
CA HIS A 60 5.33 8.94 -2.13
C HIS A 60 5.41 10.34 -1.51
N LYS A 61 4.63 11.29 -2.04
CA LYS A 61 4.55 12.67 -1.52
C LYS A 61 4.15 12.73 -0.05
N HIS A 62 3.20 11.89 0.35
CA HIS A 62 2.66 11.88 1.71
C HIS A 62 3.30 10.82 2.61
N ALA A 63 4.11 9.90 2.08
CA ALA A 63 4.64 8.76 2.82
C ALA A 63 5.32 9.15 4.15
N PHE A 64 6.23 10.12 4.14
CA PHE A 64 6.97 10.50 5.36
C PHE A 64 6.11 11.30 6.34
N ALA A 65 5.24 12.18 5.85
CA ALA A 65 4.29 12.90 6.69
C ALA A 65 3.30 11.92 7.36
N ASP A 66 2.85 10.91 6.61
CA ASP A 66 2.01 9.83 7.11
C ASP A 66 2.73 8.97 8.15
N ILE A 67 4.01 8.64 7.94
CA ILE A 67 4.84 7.92 8.91
C ILE A 67 4.98 8.72 10.21
N LEU A 68 5.19 10.03 10.13
CA LEU A 68 5.32 10.91 11.30
C LEU A 68 3.99 11.09 12.04
N ALA A 69 2.89 11.30 11.32
CA ALA A 69 1.57 11.56 11.91
C ALA A 69 0.89 10.30 12.46
N LYS A 70 0.98 9.18 11.74
CA LYS A 70 0.35 7.91 12.12
C LYS A 70 1.25 7.07 13.03
N GLY A 71 2.54 7.40 13.08
CA GLY A 71 3.56 6.61 13.76
C GLY A 71 3.76 5.24 13.10
N VAL A 72 4.55 4.40 13.76
CA VAL A 72 4.75 3.01 13.34
C VAL A 72 3.51 2.21 13.72
N THR A 73 2.55 2.07 12.81
CA THR A 73 1.47 1.11 12.98
C THR A 73 1.98 -0.30 12.68
N ARG A 74 2.78 -0.85 13.60
CA ARG A 74 3.47 -2.16 13.50
C ARG A 74 2.53 -3.32 13.15
N ASN A 75 1.23 -3.19 13.47
CA ASN A 75 0.20 -4.20 13.24
C ASN A 75 -0.86 -3.83 12.20
N TYR A 76 -0.83 -2.63 11.61
CA TYR A 76 -1.75 -2.30 10.52
C TYR A 76 -1.07 -2.57 9.19
N SER A 77 -1.46 -3.68 8.59
CA SER A 77 -1.18 -4.00 7.19
C SER A 77 -2.38 -3.59 6.34
N THR A 78 -2.16 -3.29 5.06
CA THR A 78 -3.24 -3.11 4.08
C THR A 78 -3.86 -4.43 3.62
N LYS A 79 -3.37 -5.57 4.15
CA LYS A 79 -3.73 -6.92 3.71
C LYS A 79 -4.40 -7.82 4.77
N PRO A 80 -5.15 -7.30 5.77
CA PRO A 80 -5.70 -8.13 6.83
C PRO A 80 -6.68 -9.19 6.31
N ASN A 81 -7.25 -8.96 5.12
CA ASN A 81 -8.19 -9.87 4.47
C ASN A 81 -7.62 -10.55 3.23
N GLU A 82 -6.34 -10.38 2.88
CA GLU A 82 -5.80 -10.92 1.63
C GLU A 82 -5.85 -12.46 1.61
N LYS A 83 -5.55 -13.10 2.75
CA LYS A 83 -5.70 -14.55 2.94
C LYS A 83 -7.16 -15.02 2.91
N LYS A 84 -8.13 -14.14 3.16
CA LYS A 84 -9.56 -14.47 3.14
C LYS A 84 -10.13 -14.56 1.72
N HIS A 85 -9.47 -13.96 0.72
CA HIS A 85 -9.96 -14.00 -0.67
C HIS A 85 -10.06 -15.43 -1.23
N GLY A 86 -9.09 -16.30 -0.91
CA GLY A 86 -9.11 -17.70 -1.34
C GLY A 86 -10.35 -18.46 -0.83
N PRO A 87 -10.55 -18.57 0.49
CA PRO A 87 -11.73 -19.20 1.08
C PRO A 87 -13.05 -18.61 0.60
N ILE A 88 -13.15 -17.27 0.49
CA ILE A 88 -14.35 -16.60 -0.02
C ILE A 88 -14.63 -17.00 -1.47
N LYS A 89 -13.62 -17.00 -2.33
CA LYS A 89 -13.74 -17.41 -3.73
C LYS A 89 -14.17 -18.88 -3.84
N THR A 90 -13.57 -19.77 -3.06
CA THR A 90 -13.93 -21.19 -3.04
C THR A 90 -15.36 -21.40 -2.56
N SER A 91 -15.78 -20.73 -1.50
CA SER A 91 -17.17 -20.77 -1.01
C SER A 91 -18.15 -20.26 -2.06
N TYR A 92 -17.84 -19.14 -2.73
CA TYR A 92 -18.67 -18.61 -3.81
C TYR A 92 -18.80 -19.60 -4.98
N LEU A 93 -17.70 -20.27 -5.37
CA LEU A 93 -17.71 -21.22 -6.49
C LEU A 93 -18.41 -22.54 -6.17
N LEU A 94 -18.25 -23.07 -4.96
CA LEU A 94 -18.75 -24.39 -4.57
C LEU A 94 -20.13 -24.35 -3.89
N ARG A 95 -20.55 -23.19 -3.36
CA ARG A 95 -21.75 -23.07 -2.51
C ARG A 95 -22.75 -22.02 -3.00
N SER A 96 -22.52 -21.37 -4.16
CA SER A 96 -23.51 -20.49 -4.80
C SER A 96 -23.97 -21.04 -6.14
N ASN A 97 -25.25 -20.82 -6.46
CA ASN A 97 -25.83 -21.18 -7.77
C ASN A 97 -25.57 -20.12 -8.85
N LYS A 98 -24.84 -19.03 -8.52
CA LYS A 98 -24.53 -17.85 -9.36
C LYS A 98 -25.77 -17.16 -9.97
N LYS A 99 -26.97 -17.48 -9.49
CA LYS A 99 -28.25 -17.05 -10.05
C LYS A 99 -29.07 -16.24 -9.04
N ASP A 100 -28.90 -16.48 -7.74
CA ASP A 100 -29.52 -15.70 -6.67
C ASP A 100 -28.62 -14.57 -6.19
N VAL A 101 -28.51 -13.52 -7.01
CA VAL A 101 -27.90 -12.26 -6.58
C VAL A 101 -29.03 -11.26 -6.32
N ALA A 102 -29.09 -10.69 -5.11
CA ALA A 102 -30.11 -9.71 -4.78
C ALA A 102 -30.01 -8.51 -5.74
N ASN A 103 -31.16 -7.99 -6.18
CA ASN A 103 -31.21 -6.80 -7.03
C ASN A 103 -30.50 -5.64 -6.33
N HIS A 104 -29.48 -5.08 -6.99
CA HIS A 104 -28.74 -3.96 -6.45
C HIS A 104 -29.63 -2.71 -6.47
N ILE A 105 -30.05 -2.25 -5.30
CA ILE A 105 -30.77 -0.98 -5.16
C ILE A 105 -29.74 0.14 -5.35
N ARG A 106 -29.78 0.79 -6.53
CA ARG A 106 -29.05 2.04 -6.74
C ARG A 106 -29.86 3.18 -6.13
N LEU A 107 -29.50 3.58 -4.92
CA LEU A 107 -30.04 4.82 -4.33
C LEU A 107 -29.58 6.00 -5.22
N LYS A 108 -30.56 6.81 -5.65
CA LYS A 108 -30.34 8.05 -6.41
C LYS A 108 -30.01 9.19 -5.48
#